data_AF-A0A3D4JUT1-F1
#
_entry.id   AF-A0A3D4JUT1-F1
#
_cell.length_a   1.000
_cell.length_b   1.000
_cell.length_c   1.000
_cell.angle_alpha   90.00
_cell.angle_beta   90.00
_cell.angle_gamma   90.00
#
_symmetry.space_group_name_H-M   'P 1'
#
loop_
_entity.id
_entity.type
_entity.pdbx_description
1 polymer ?
#
loop_
_entity_poly.entity_id
_entity_poly.type
_entity_poly.pdbx_seq_one_letter_code
_entity_poly.pdbx_strand_id
1 'polypeptide(L)'
;RPTPILLHQMLNSFYRLDPGSVIYLATSIFNKNKNTRAIASEVLNRSIEENRLPIDDIGSKLGMLVNRHYAPVNRMLGVLESARDISYKHNDALFKLLEYILPEIKLSDNMPGNVKKILELYYDLKHKLNKPISLSVEVALNELQSLKILQPMINKIKK
;
A
#
# COMPACT_ATOMS: atom_id res chain seq x y z
N ARG A 1 -5.25 -24.87 -4.85
CA ARG A 1 -4.21 -24.46 -5.82
C ARG A 1 -2.90 -24.38 -5.07
N PRO A 2 -1.81 -24.98 -5.60
CA PRO A 2 -0.51 -24.88 -4.95
C PRO A 2 -0.13 -23.42 -4.82
N THR A 3 0.57 -23.12 -3.74
CA THR A 3 1.10 -21.79 -3.49
C THR A 3 2.08 -21.39 -4.59
N PRO A 4 2.09 -20.13 -5.05
CA PRO A 4 2.93 -19.78 -6.18
C PRO A 4 4.41 -19.88 -5.83
N ILE A 5 5.15 -20.71 -6.58
CA ILE A 5 6.58 -21.02 -6.35
C ILE A 5 7.42 -19.75 -6.27
N LEU A 6 7.12 -18.76 -7.11
CA LEU A 6 7.89 -17.52 -7.17
C LEU A 6 7.77 -16.69 -5.88
N LEU A 7 6.61 -16.65 -5.22
CA LEU A 7 6.50 -15.96 -3.92
C LEU A 7 7.38 -16.61 -2.86
N HIS A 8 7.52 -17.93 -2.88
CA HIS A 8 8.45 -18.61 -1.97
C HIS A 8 9.90 -18.27 -2.28
N GLN A 9 10.27 -18.14 -3.56
CA GLN A 9 11.63 -17.72 -3.93
C GLN A 9 11.93 -16.29 -3.44
N MET A 10 10.94 -15.40 -3.45
CA MET A 10 11.06 -14.02 -2.94
C MET A 10 11.28 -13.92 -1.42
N LEU A 11 11.10 -15.01 -0.67
CA LEU A 11 11.37 -15.05 0.78
C LEU A 11 12.85 -15.18 1.11
N ASN A 12 13.67 -15.58 0.14
CA ASN A 12 15.11 -15.70 0.32
C ASN A 12 15.76 -14.31 0.39
N SER A 13 16.70 -14.12 1.32
CA SER A 13 17.39 -12.84 1.54
C SER A 13 18.25 -12.39 0.35
N PHE A 14 18.70 -13.34 -0.47
CA PHE A 14 19.44 -13.07 -1.71
C PHE A 14 18.54 -12.64 -2.88
N TYR A 15 17.22 -12.85 -2.79
CA TYR A 15 16.30 -12.52 -3.87
C TYR A 15 16.21 -11.00 -4.04
N ARG A 16 16.41 -10.52 -5.27
CA ARG A 16 16.28 -9.10 -5.63
C ARG A 16 14.97 -8.89 -6.38
N LEU A 17 14.16 -7.95 -5.90
CA LEU A 17 12.88 -7.63 -6.50
C LEU A 17 13.12 -6.76 -7.75
N ASP A 18 13.21 -7.42 -8.90
CA ASP A 18 13.20 -6.75 -10.20
C ASP A 18 11.79 -6.25 -10.59
N PRO A 19 11.63 -5.45 -11.65
CA PRO A 19 10.31 -4.91 -12.02
C PRO A 19 9.23 -5.98 -12.24
N GLY A 20 9.60 -7.16 -12.75
CA GLY A 20 8.69 -8.31 -12.93
C GLY A 20 8.24 -8.89 -11.59
N SER A 21 9.18 -9.04 -10.65
CA SER A 21 8.91 -9.47 -9.29
C SER A 21 8.01 -8.48 -8.55
N VAL A 22 8.24 -7.18 -8.74
CA VAL A 22 7.43 -6.13 -8.10
C VAL A 22 5.97 -6.22 -8.55
N ILE A 23 5.69 -6.30 -9.85
CA ILE A 23 4.31 -6.41 -10.33
C ILE A 23 3.67 -7.75 -9.91
N TYR A 24 4.46 -8.82 -9.86
CA TYR A 24 4.00 -10.12 -9.38
C TYR A 24 3.63 -10.09 -7.89
N LEU A 25 4.44 -9.44 -7.06
CA LEU A 25 4.16 -9.24 -5.64
C LEU A 25 2.92 -8.34 -5.45
N ALA A 26 2.85 -7.21 -6.15
CA ALA A 26 1.71 -6.28 -6.09
C ALA A 26 0.38 -6.97 -6.46
N THR A 27 0.36 -7.75 -7.54
CA THR A 27 -0.84 -8.52 -7.93
C THR A 27 -1.14 -9.66 -6.96
N SER A 28 -0.12 -10.27 -6.35
CA SER A 28 -0.27 -11.29 -5.30
C SER A 28 -0.89 -10.75 -4.01
N ILE A 29 -0.60 -9.50 -3.64
CA ILE A 29 -1.25 -8.80 -2.51
C ILE A 29 -2.78 -8.69 -2.74
N PHE A 30 -3.22 -8.57 -3.99
CA PHE A 30 -4.64 -8.51 -4.36
C PHE A 30 -5.29 -9.87 -4.64
N ASN A 31 -4.54 -10.97 -4.56
CA ASN A 31 -4.99 -12.29 -5.00
C ASN A 31 -6.26 -12.73 -4.24
N LYS A 32 -7.19 -13.45 -4.90
CA LYS A 32 -8.41 -13.99 -4.25
C LYS A 32 -8.07 -15.02 -3.16
N ASN A 33 -7.01 -15.81 -3.36
CA ASN A 33 -6.58 -16.84 -2.43
C ASN A 33 -5.91 -16.23 -1.17
N LYS A 34 -6.43 -16.58 0.02
CA LYS A 34 -5.92 -16.08 1.31
C LYS A 34 -4.47 -16.51 1.58
N ASN A 35 -4.09 -17.74 1.23
CA ASN A 35 -2.74 -18.26 1.45
C ASN A 35 -1.71 -17.53 0.57
N THR A 36 -2.08 -17.22 -0.68
CA THR A 36 -1.24 -16.41 -1.56
C THR A 36 -1.00 -15.02 -0.96
N ARG A 37 -2.04 -14.37 -0.43
CA ARG A 37 -1.89 -13.07 0.25
C ARG A 37 -1.07 -13.16 1.53
N ALA A 38 -1.23 -14.23 2.31
CA ALA A 38 -0.43 -14.44 3.52
C ALA A 38 1.07 -14.51 3.22
N ILE A 39 1.44 -15.16 2.11
CA ILE A 39 2.85 -15.26 1.72
C ILE A 39 3.34 -13.97 1.08
N ALA A 40 2.49 -13.27 0.32
CA ALA A 40 2.80 -11.91 -0.13
C ALA A 40 3.04 -10.96 1.06
N SER A 41 2.27 -11.09 2.14
CA SER A 41 2.51 -10.42 3.44
C SER A 41 3.89 -10.72 4.00
N GLU A 42 4.26 -12.00 4.06
CA GLU A 42 5.57 -12.40 4.58
C GLU A 42 6.72 -11.89 3.69
N VAL A 43 6.55 -11.95 2.36
CA VAL A 43 7.51 -11.36 1.42
C VAL A 43 7.65 -9.85 1.65
N LEU A 44 6.53 -9.14 1.84
CA LEU A 44 6.54 -7.71 2.14
C LEU A 44 7.30 -7.43 3.44
N ASN A 45 6.94 -8.10 4.53
CA ASN A 45 7.56 -7.93 5.85
C ASN A 45 9.07 -8.21 5.81
N ARG A 46 9.48 -9.35 5.23
CA ARG A 46 10.92 -9.66 5.07
C ARG A 46 11.64 -8.66 4.20
N SER A 47 11.02 -8.21 3.10
CA SER A 47 11.65 -7.23 2.21
C SER A 47 11.85 -5.88 2.90
N ILE A 48 10.94 -5.49 3.79
CA ILE A 48 11.09 -4.33 4.66
C ILE A 48 12.22 -4.57 5.66
N GLU A 49 12.17 -5.68 6.39
CA GLU A 49 13.15 -6.01 7.43
C GLU A 49 14.58 -6.11 6.87
N GLU A 50 14.74 -6.54 5.63
CA GLU A 50 16.04 -6.68 4.96
C GLU A 50 16.44 -5.44 4.12
N ASN A 51 15.67 -4.34 4.15
CA ASN A 51 15.92 -3.12 3.34
C ASN A 51 16.00 -3.38 1.83
N ARG A 52 15.24 -4.35 1.30
CA ARG A 52 15.27 -4.72 -0.13
C ARG A 52 13.97 -4.47 -0.87
N LEU A 53 12.98 -3.84 -0.22
CA LEU A 53 11.73 -3.46 -0.85
C LEU A 53 11.95 -2.22 -1.74
N PRO A 54 11.73 -2.29 -3.07
CA PRO A 54 11.70 -1.11 -3.92
C PRO A 54 10.39 -0.36 -3.68
N ILE A 55 10.38 0.50 -2.66
CA ILE A 55 9.19 1.13 -2.09
C ILE A 55 8.43 1.98 -3.12
N ASP A 56 9.15 2.74 -3.93
CA ASP A 56 8.62 3.56 -5.01
C ASP A 56 7.91 2.70 -6.06
N ASP A 57 8.60 1.71 -6.61
CA ASP A 57 8.05 0.86 -7.66
C ASP A 57 6.81 0.10 -7.19
N ILE A 58 6.88 -0.56 -6.03
CA ILE A 58 5.75 -1.34 -5.53
C ILE A 58 4.59 -0.42 -5.10
N GLY A 59 4.88 0.73 -4.49
CA GLY A 59 3.88 1.72 -4.10
C GLY A 59 3.09 2.23 -5.31
N SER A 60 3.78 2.62 -6.37
CA SER A 60 3.13 3.04 -7.62
C SER A 60 2.35 1.90 -8.28
N LYS A 61 2.85 0.66 -8.28
CA LYS A 61 2.06 -0.49 -8.81
C LYS A 61 0.80 -0.74 -7.99
N LEU A 62 0.88 -0.67 -6.66
CA LEU A 62 -0.29 -0.84 -5.79
C LEU A 62 -1.31 0.28 -6.04
N GLY A 63 -0.88 1.54 -6.12
CA GLY A 63 -1.74 2.68 -6.43
C GLY A 63 -2.44 2.52 -7.78
N MET A 64 -1.71 2.15 -8.82
CA MET A 64 -2.28 1.86 -10.15
C MET A 64 -3.33 0.74 -10.09
N LEU A 65 -3.08 -0.34 -9.35
CA LEU A 65 -4.02 -1.46 -9.21
C LEU A 65 -5.29 -1.05 -8.43
N VAL A 66 -5.16 -0.20 -7.41
CA VAL A 66 -6.29 0.39 -6.69
C VAL A 66 -7.13 1.23 -7.64
N ASN A 67 -6.50 2.18 -8.34
CA ASN A 67 -7.16 3.12 -9.24
C ASN A 67 -7.88 2.43 -10.42
N ARG A 68 -7.35 1.29 -10.88
CA ARG A 68 -7.93 0.48 -11.96
C ARG A 68 -8.91 -0.61 -11.47
N HIS A 69 -9.29 -0.61 -10.20
CA HIS A 69 -10.21 -1.60 -9.62
C HIS A 69 -9.77 -3.05 -9.83
N TYR A 70 -8.47 -3.33 -9.83
CA TYR A 70 -7.94 -4.66 -10.12
C TYR A 70 -8.55 -5.75 -9.22
N ALA A 71 -8.81 -5.41 -7.96
CA ALA A 71 -9.48 -6.25 -6.98
C ALA A 71 -9.98 -5.39 -5.79
N PRO A 72 -10.78 -5.97 -4.86
CA PRO A 72 -11.23 -5.24 -3.68
C PRO A 72 -10.07 -4.70 -2.84
N VAL A 73 -10.09 -3.39 -2.57
CA VAL A 73 -9.07 -2.65 -1.80
C VAL A 73 -8.79 -3.28 -0.43
N ASN A 74 -9.81 -3.87 0.20
CA ASN A 74 -9.67 -4.57 1.49
C ASN A 74 -8.63 -5.72 1.47
N ARG A 75 -8.33 -6.30 0.31
CA ARG A 75 -7.29 -7.35 0.21
C ARG A 75 -5.90 -6.76 0.41
N MET A 76 -5.62 -5.62 -0.23
CA MET A 76 -4.37 -4.90 -0.05
C MET A 76 -4.27 -4.32 1.36
N LEU A 77 -5.34 -3.67 1.85
CA LEU A 77 -5.36 -3.14 3.22
C LEU A 77 -5.06 -4.21 4.25
N GLY A 78 -5.66 -5.40 4.16
CA GLY A 78 -5.37 -6.48 5.10
C GLY A 78 -3.91 -6.96 5.08
N VAL A 79 -3.21 -6.86 3.94
CA VAL A 79 -1.77 -7.16 3.85
C VAL A 79 -0.94 -6.01 4.44
N LEU A 80 -1.22 -4.75 4.09
CA LEU A 80 -0.50 -3.60 4.62
C LEU A 80 -0.69 -3.47 6.14
N GLU A 81 -1.90 -3.67 6.64
CA GLU A 81 -2.21 -3.64 8.08
C GLU A 81 -1.50 -4.75 8.85
N SER A 82 -1.14 -5.87 8.21
CA SER A 82 -0.36 -6.93 8.86
C SER A 82 1.08 -6.52 9.17
N ALA A 83 1.62 -5.53 8.45
CA ALA A 83 2.95 -4.98 8.69
C ALA A 83 2.94 -3.85 9.73
N ARG A 84 1.75 -3.32 10.06
CA ARG A 84 1.61 -2.19 10.97
C ARG A 84 2.00 -2.58 12.39
N ASP A 85 2.73 -1.70 13.05
CA ASP A 85 3.17 -1.82 14.44
C ASP A 85 4.08 -3.04 14.73
N ILE A 86 4.68 -3.65 13.70
CA ILE A 86 5.75 -4.64 13.86
C ILE A 86 7.03 -3.97 14.39
N SER A 87 7.48 -2.89 13.73
CA SER A 87 8.60 -2.06 14.17
C SER A 87 8.53 -0.67 13.53
N TYR A 88 9.34 0.28 14.03
CA TYR A 88 9.44 1.62 13.43
C TYR A 88 9.70 1.54 11.91
N LYS A 89 10.57 0.63 11.50
CA LYS A 89 10.93 0.39 10.10
C LYS A 89 9.73 -0.03 9.24
N HIS A 90 8.85 -0.87 9.77
CA HIS A 90 7.65 -1.29 9.06
C HIS A 90 6.64 -0.16 8.94
N ASN A 91 6.43 0.60 10.02
CA ASN A 91 5.57 1.78 9.97
C ASN A 91 6.10 2.81 8.97
N ASP A 92 7.41 3.06 8.94
CA ASP A 92 8.04 3.96 7.98
C ASP A 92 7.89 3.48 6.52
N ALA A 93 8.11 2.19 6.27
CA ALA A 93 7.93 1.61 4.95
C ALA A 93 6.47 1.69 4.49
N LEU A 94 5.50 1.37 5.36
CA LEU A 94 4.08 1.51 5.07
C LEU A 94 3.68 2.96 4.78
N PHE A 95 4.18 3.91 5.57
CA PHE A 95 3.94 5.33 5.34
C PHE A 95 4.42 5.73 3.95
N LYS A 96 5.66 5.37 3.59
CA LYS A 96 6.22 5.66 2.26
C LYS A 96 5.45 4.95 1.13
N LEU A 97 4.98 3.72 1.34
CA LEU A 97 4.12 3.05 0.35
C LEU A 97 2.85 3.85 0.09
N LEU A 98 2.21 4.36 1.15
CA LEU A 98 1.00 5.16 1.02
C LEU A 98 1.27 6.51 0.34
N GLU A 99 2.45 7.08 0.52
CA GLU A 99 2.91 8.28 -0.21
C GLU A 99 2.97 8.07 -1.73
N TYR A 100 3.21 6.84 -2.18
CA TYR A 100 3.17 6.47 -3.61
C TYR A 100 1.80 5.96 -4.07
N ILE A 101 1.00 5.37 -3.17
CA ILE A 101 -0.35 4.86 -3.50
C ILE A 101 -1.36 6.00 -3.65
N LEU A 102 -1.38 6.96 -2.74
CA LEU A 102 -2.39 8.02 -2.70
C LEU A 102 -2.41 8.90 -3.96
N PRO A 103 -1.26 9.33 -4.53
CA PRO A 103 -1.25 10.15 -5.74
C PRO A 103 -1.83 9.46 -6.98
N GLU A 104 -1.85 8.13 -7.01
CA GLU A 104 -2.42 7.34 -8.11
C GLU A 104 -3.96 7.26 -8.05
N ILE A 105 -4.57 7.53 -6.90
CA ILE A 105 -6.03 7.47 -6.73
C ILE A 105 -6.63 8.77 -7.26
N LYS A 106 -7.18 8.72 -8.48
CA LYS A 106 -7.77 9.88 -9.15
C LYS A 106 -9.27 9.96 -8.96
N LEU A 107 -9.78 11.17 -8.82
CA LEU A 107 -11.21 11.40 -8.77
C LEU A 107 -11.84 10.94 -10.08
N SER A 108 -12.82 10.05 -9.99
CA SER A 108 -13.58 9.55 -11.14
C SER A 108 -14.99 9.14 -10.72
N ASP A 109 -15.89 8.99 -11.68
CA ASP A 109 -17.28 8.56 -11.41
C ASP A 109 -17.35 7.17 -10.77
N ASN A 110 -16.33 6.34 -11.01
CA ASN A 110 -16.18 5.02 -10.43
C ASN A 110 -14.98 5.02 -9.48
N MET A 111 -15.08 5.66 -8.32
CA MET A 111 -13.99 5.66 -7.34
C MET A 111 -13.76 4.28 -6.71
N PRO A 112 -12.52 3.89 -6.40
CA PRO A 112 -12.26 2.66 -5.65
C PRO A 112 -12.97 2.68 -4.29
N GLY A 113 -13.63 1.58 -3.94
CA GLY A 113 -14.21 1.44 -2.61
C GLY A 113 -13.13 1.47 -1.52
N ASN A 114 -13.50 1.89 -0.30
CA ASN A 114 -12.61 1.93 0.88
C ASN A 114 -11.41 2.89 0.81
N VAL A 115 -11.39 3.89 -0.09
CA VAL A 115 -10.35 4.94 -0.06
C VAL A 115 -10.25 5.63 1.30
N LYS A 116 -11.38 5.81 2.00
CA LYS A 116 -11.41 6.32 3.38
C LYS A 116 -10.50 5.50 4.33
N LYS A 117 -10.46 4.18 4.19
CA LYS A 117 -9.60 3.32 5.03
C LYS A 117 -8.11 3.48 4.71
N ILE A 118 -7.77 3.74 3.45
CA ILE A 118 -6.39 4.10 3.06
C ILE A 118 -5.99 5.40 3.77
N LEU A 119 -6.87 6.41 3.77
CA LEU A 119 -6.64 7.67 4.47
C LEU A 119 -6.55 7.50 5.99
N GLU A 120 -7.36 6.63 6.60
CA GLU A 120 -7.29 6.30 8.03
C GLU A 120 -5.93 5.67 8.40
N LEU A 121 -5.46 4.69 7.62
CA LEU A 121 -4.14 4.08 7.81
C LEU A 121 -3.01 5.10 7.63
N TYR A 122 -3.12 5.95 6.61
CA TYR A 122 -2.14 7.01 6.35
C TYR A 122 -2.05 8.00 7.52
N TYR A 123 -3.18 8.46 8.04
CA TYR A 123 -3.24 9.36 9.18
C TYR A 123 -2.61 8.74 10.43
N ASP A 124 -2.94 7.48 10.75
CA ASP A 124 -2.37 6.77 11.90
C ASP A 124 -0.83 6.73 11.81
N LEU A 125 -0.30 6.34 10.66
CA LEU A 125 1.14 6.26 10.44
C LEU A 125 1.82 7.64 10.42
N LYS A 126 1.23 8.65 9.77
CA LYS A 126 1.70 10.04 9.81
C LYS A 126 1.88 10.50 11.25
N HIS A 127 0.86 10.28 12.08
CA HIS A 127 0.82 10.76 13.46
C HIS A 127 1.77 9.99 14.37
N LYS A 128 1.88 8.66 14.19
CA LYS A 128 2.83 7.82 14.94
C LYS A 128 4.29 8.15 14.61
N LEU A 129 4.59 8.46 13.35
CA LEU A 129 5.95 8.74 12.88
C LEU A 129 6.31 10.24 12.96
N ASN A 130 5.35 11.09 13.31
CA ASN A 130 5.47 12.55 13.27
C ASN A 130 6.04 13.06 11.92
N LYS A 131 5.49 12.55 10.81
CA LYS A 131 5.96 12.88 9.47
C LYS A 131 5.10 13.95 8.77
N PRO A 132 5.71 14.82 7.97
CA PRO A 132 4.96 15.71 7.09
C PRO A 132 4.34 14.94 5.94
N ILE A 133 3.35 15.55 5.29
CA ILE A 133 2.74 15.06 4.04
C ILE A 133 3.63 15.51 2.88
N SER A 134 3.86 14.67 1.88
CA SER A 134 4.51 15.13 0.63
C SER A 134 3.58 15.97 -0.23
N LEU A 135 4.18 16.79 -1.10
CA LEU A 135 3.44 17.62 -2.05
C LEU A 135 2.51 16.79 -2.97
N SER A 136 2.95 15.60 -3.40
CA SER A 136 2.15 14.73 -4.27
C SER A 136 0.89 14.23 -3.56
N VAL A 137 1.01 13.84 -2.29
CA VAL A 137 -0.15 13.46 -1.47
C VAL A 137 -1.03 14.67 -1.19
N GLU A 138 -0.47 15.84 -0.89
CA GLU A 138 -1.24 17.05 -0.68
C GLU A 138 -2.12 17.41 -1.89
N VAL A 139 -1.56 17.32 -3.10
CA VAL A 139 -2.30 17.51 -4.37
C VAL A 139 -3.44 16.49 -4.49
N ALA A 140 -3.18 15.20 -4.22
CA ALA A 140 -4.20 14.16 -4.27
C ALA A 140 -5.31 14.37 -3.22
N LEU A 141 -4.95 14.79 -2.01
CA LEU A 141 -5.91 15.10 -0.95
C LEU A 141 -6.78 16.31 -1.32
N ASN A 142 -6.23 17.33 -1.99
CA ASN A 142 -6.98 18.47 -2.50
C ASN A 142 -8.03 18.01 -3.53
N GLU A 143 -7.64 17.15 -4.47
CA GLU A 143 -8.54 16.59 -5.49
C GLU A 143 -9.69 15.79 -4.84
N LEU A 144 -9.36 14.91 -3.90
CA LEU A 144 -10.32 14.07 -3.18
C LEU A 144 -11.21 14.83 -2.20
N GLN A 145 -10.86 16.08 -1.82
CA GLN A 145 -11.64 16.90 -0.89
C GLN A 145 -13.00 17.32 -1.46
N SER A 146 -13.17 17.25 -2.78
CA SER A 146 -14.47 17.40 -3.46
C SER A 146 -15.51 16.36 -3.00
N LEU A 147 -15.07 15.19 -2.54
CA LEU A 147 -15.93 14.12 -2.03
C LEU A 147 -16.25 14.36 -0.55
N LYS A 148 -17.49 14.80 -0.27
CA LYS A 148 -17.99 15.10 1.09
C LYS A 148 -17.69 13.98 2.11
N ILE A 149 -17.77 12.72 1.71
CA ILE A 149 -17.53 11.57 2.59
C ILE A 149 -16.07 11.44 3.06
N LEU A 150 -15.10 11.99 2.31
CA LEU A 150 -13.67 11.93 2.64
C LEU A 150 -13.19 13.18 3.40
N GLN A 151 -13.90 14.31 3.29
CA GLN A 151 -13.53 15.58 3.93
C GLN A 151 -13.17 15.45 5.42
N PRO A 152 -13.93 14.73 6.28
CA PRO A 152 -13.58 14.62 7.70
C PRO A 152 -12.20 13.99 7.91
N MET A 153 -11.81 13.03 7.08
CA MET A 153 -10.53 12.34 7.19
C MET A 153 -9.38 13.17 6.60
N ILE A 154 -9.61 13.80 5.45
CA ILE A 154 -8.64 14.70 4.81
C ILE A 154 -8.31 15.88 5.73
N ASN A 155 -9.32 16.48 6.37
CA ASN A 155 -9.12 17.59 7.31
C ASN A 155 -8.33 17.17 8.56
N LYS A 156 -8.43 15.90 9.00
CA LYS A 156 -7.59 15.38 10.08
C LYS A 156 -6.14 15.22 9.65
N ILE A 157 -5.92 14.75 8.42
CA ILE A 157 -4.57 14.54 7.88
C ILE A 157 -3.81 15.86 7.75
N LYS A 158 -4.48 16.90 7.22
CA LYS A 158 -3.89 18.22 6.99
C LYS A 158 -3.66 19.06 8.25
N LYS A 159 -4.24 18.67 9.38
CA LYS A 159 -3.92 19.25 10.69
C LYS A 159 -2.61 18.67 11.21
#